data_AF-A0A6P1MEU0-F1
#
_entry.id   AF-A0A6P1MEU0-F1
#
_cell.length_a   1.000
_cell.length_b   1.000
_cell.length_c   1.000
_cell.angle_alpha   90.00
_cell.angle_beta   90.00
_cell.angle_gamma   90.00
#
_symmetry.space_group_name_H-M   'P 1'
#
loop_
_entity.id
_entity.type
_entity.pdbx_description
1 polymer ?
#
loop_
_entity_poly.entity_id
_entity_poly.type
_entity_poly.pdbx_seq_one_letter_code
_entity_poly.pdbx_strand_id
1 'polypeptide(L)'
;MTCHSCPHYKAILSGKHDSTPWEELPCATCKLGEDTFYSVELDDDHPPVPSADPAFERTKLEDQLAKHMPVSILTDFLQSLMKLPVEQRDVVSWRLQGMRYKEIAERQGTSIQLAEMRHKIAMRDCPALEYLFPEKAAKRKRWRSRRQAWQKSCQ
;
A
#
# COMPACT_ATOMS: atom_id res chain seq x y z
N MET A 1 -19.72 32.53 -0.03
CA MET A 1 -18.48 33.28 -0.31
C MET A 1 -17.33 32.29 -0.17
N THR A 2 -16.34 32.31 -1.06
CA THR A 2 -15.25 31.32 -1.06
C THR A 2 -13.94 31.94 -0.58
N CYS A 3 -13.03 31.16 -0.01
CA CYS A 3 -11.75 31.62 0.55
C CYS A 3 -10.87 32.32 -0.50
N HIS A 4 -10.98 31.94 -1.78
CA HIS A 4 -10.30 32.63 -2.89
C HIS A 4 -10.84 34.05 -3.18
N SER A 5 -12.03 34.38 -2.66
CA SER A 5 -12.62 35.71 -2.72
C SER A 5 -12.35 36.53 -1.46
N CYS A 6 -11.64 35.98 -0.47
CA CYS A 6 -11.31 36.67 0.76
C CYS A 6 -10.32 37.82 0.49
N PRO A 7 -10.52 39.02 1.07
CA PRO A 7 -9.58 40.13 0.96
C PRO A 7 -8.16 39.76 1.40
N HIS A 8 -8.02 38.83 2.35
CA HIS A 8 -6.76 38.37 2.91
C HIS A 8 -6.10 37.22 2.13
N TYR A 9 -6.77 36.64 1.13
CA TYR A 9 -6.31 35.47 0.37
C TYR A 9 -4.90 35.65 -0.21
N LYS A 10 -4.63 36.78 -0.87
CA LYS A 10 -3.32 37.06 -1.48
C LYS A 10 -2.21 37.21 -0.43
N ALA A 11 -2.53 37.72 0.76
CA ALA A 11 -1.55 37.90 1.83
C ALA A 11 -1.16 36.56 2.48
N ILE A 12 -2.14 35.65 2.63
CA ILE A 12 -1.91 34.28 3.12
C ILE A 12 -1.12 33.47 2.09
N LEU A 13 -1.51 33.51 0.82
CA LEU A 13 -0.82 32.76 -0.24
C LEU A 13 0.63 33.24 -0.49
N SER A 14 0.94 34.48 -0.13
CA SER A 14 2.30 35.02 -0.20
C SER A 14 3.14 34.74 1.05
N GLY A 15 2.62 33.95 2.00
CA GLY A 15 3.36 33.51 3.19
C GLY A 15 3.63 34.61 4.22
N LYS A 16 2.93 35.75 4.14
CA LYS A 16 3.13 36.88 5.09
C LYS A 16 2.83 36.52 6.54
N HIS A 17 2.18 35.39 6.76
CA HIS A 17 1.68 34.94 8.05
C HIS A 17 2.24 33.55 8.44
N ASP A 18 3.31 33.09 7.80
CA ASP A 18 3.87 31.73 8.02
C ASP A 18 4.40 31.50 9.44
N SER A 19 4.67 32.56 10.20
CA SER A 19 5.17 32.48 11.59
C SER A 19 4.21 33.04 12.63
N THR A 20 2.98 33.42 12.23
CA THR A 20 1.96 33.90 13.18
C THR A 20 1.10 32.73 13.66
N PRO A 21 0.84 32.63 14.98
CA PRO A 21 -0.05 31.61 15.52
C PRO A 21 -1.48 31.78 14.98
N TRP A 22 -2.22 30.68 14.90
CA TRP A 22 -3.53 30.65 14.25
C TRP A 22 -4.51 31.70 14.79
N GLU A 23 -4.57 31.87 16.11
CA GLU A 23 -5.49 32.79 16.79
C GLU A 23 -5.35 34.26 16.35
N GLU A 24 -4.17 34.64 15.84
CA GLU A 24 -3.86 35.97 15.35
C GLU A 24 -4.05 36.12 13.84
N LEU A 25 -4.39 35.03 13.14
CA LEU A 25 -4.66 35.07 11.71
C LEU A 25 -6.03 35.69 11.42
N PRO A 26 -6.15 36.47 10.34
CA PRO A 26 -7.44 37.00 9.89
C PRO A 26 -8.45 35.90 9.54
N CYS A 27 -7.99 34.68 9.26
CA CYS A 27 -8.85 33.52 9.03
C CYS A 27 -9.47 32.93 10.31
N ALA A 28 -8.89 33.14 11.50
CA ALA A 28 -9.40 32.54 12.73
C ALA A 28 -10.79 33.09 13.13
N THR A 29 -11.05 34.36 12.82
CA THR A 29 -12.37 34.98 13.03
C THR A 29 -13.27 34.91 11.79
N CYS A 30 -12.83 34.24 10.74
CA CYS A 30 -13.52 34.25 9.47
C CYS A 30 -14.74 33.33 9.50
N LYS A 31 -15.94 33.92 9.48
CA LYS A 31 -17.22 33.21 9.31
C LYS A 31 -17.46 32.76 7.87
N LEU A 32 -16.41 32.50 7.09
CA LEU A 32 -16.51 31.85 5.79
C LEU A 32 -16.81 30.37 6.05
N GLY A 33 -18.08 30.08 6.36
CA GLY A 33 -18.63 28.73 6.23
C GLY A 33 -18.62 28.39 4.74
N GLU A 34 -17.60 27.67 4.29
CA GLU A 34 -17.61 27.08 2.97
C GLU A 34 -18.53 25.88 3.02
N ASP A 35 -19.77 26.09 2.57
CA ASP A 35 -20.65 25.01 2.16
C ASP A 35 -20.11 24.47 0.83
N THR A 36 -19.10 23.60 0.92
CA THR A 36 -18.65 22.85 -0.24
C THR A 36 -19.66 21.74 -0.49
N PHE A 37 -19.99 21.43 -1.74
CA PHE A 37 -20.98 20.37 -2.07
C PHE A 37 -20.63 18.98 -1.49
N TYR A 38 -19.43 18.81 -0.91
CA TYR A 38 -18.92 17.59 -0.29
C TYR A 38 -18.55 17.76 1.20
N SER A 39 -18.83 18.91 1.83
CA SER A 39 -18.65 19.04 3.28
C SER A 39 -19.76 18.27 3.99
N VAL A 40 -19.38 17.18 4.63
CA VAL A 40 -20.25 16.41 5.52
C VAL A 40 -20.04 16.96 6.93
N GLU A 41 -21.13 17.36 7.59
CA GLU A 41 -21.08 17.74 9.00
C GLU A 41 -20.58 16.55 9.83
N LEU A 42 -19.60 16.80 10.69
CA LEU A 42 -19.12 15.77 11.62
C LEU A 42 -20.22 15.55 12.67
N ASP A 43 -21.00 14.49 12.48
CA ASP A 43 -22.02 14.06 13.44
C ASP A 43 -21.33 13.29 14.59
N ASP A 44 -20.90 14.03 15.62
CA ASP A 44 -20.31 13.46 16.84
C ASP A 44 -21.32 12.68 17.69
N ASP A 45 -22.62 12.82 17.43
CA ASP A 45 -23.70 12.16 18.19
C ASP A 45 -24.09 10.80 17.58
N HIS A 46 -23.64 10.47 16.38
CA HIS A 46 -23.83 9.14 15.79
C HIS A 46 -22.72 8.18 16.20
N PRO A 47 -23.03 7.08 16.92
CA PRO A 47 -22.06 6.00 17.08
C PRO A 47 -21.73 5.43 15.69
N PRO A 48 -20.46 5.09 15.41
CA PRO A 48 -20.05 4.61 14.09
C PRO A 48 -20.85 3.37 13.73
N VAL A 49 -21.74 3.50 12.75
CA VAL A 49 -22.48 2.36 12.19
C VAL A 49 -21.43 1.44 11.56
N PRO A 50 -21.40 0.14 11.90
CA PRO A 50 -20.48 -0.80 11.27
C PRO A 50 -20.79 -0.83 9.77
N SER A 51 -19.96 -0.13 9.00
CA SER A 51 -20.11 -0.08 7.56
C SER A 51 -19.80 -1.48 7.02
N ALA A 52 -20.81 -2.14 6.43
CA ALA A 52 -20.66 -3.39 5.68
C ALA A 52 -20.00 -3.15 4.30
N ASP A 53 -19.21 -2.09 4.18
CA ASP A 53 -18.52 -1.73 2.95
C ASP A 53 -17.34 -2.71 2.77
N PRO A 54 -17.24 -3.41 1.62
CA PRO A 54 -16.11 -4.31 1.33
C PRO A 54 -14.75 -3.60 1.37
N ALA A 55 -14.71 -2.26 1.35
CA ALA A 55 -13.48 -1.50 1.60
C ALA A 55 -13.01 -1.58 3.07
N PHE A 56 -13.93 -1.66 4.04
CA PHE A 56 -13.63 -1.69 5.49
C PHE A 56 -13.19 -3.09 5.97
N GLU A 57 -13.61 -4.14 5.27
CA GLU A 57 -13.10 -5.50 5.49
C GLU A 57 -11.61 -5.64 5.10
N ARG A 58 -11.09 -4.80 4.19
CA ARG A 58 -9.67 -4.80 3.83
C ARG A 58 -8.78 -4.27 4.96
N THR A 59 -9.27 -3.37 5.79
CA THR A 59 -8.52 -2.80 6.93
C THR A 59 -8.34 -3.84 8.05
N LYS A 60 -9.28 -4.78 8.22
CA LYS A 60 -9.10 -5.91 9.15
C LYS A 60 -7.94 -6.85 8.79
N LEU A 61 -7.55 -6.88 7.51
CA LEU A 61 -6.37 -7.62 7.04
C LEU A 61 -5.06 -6.92 7.45
N GLU A 62 -5.08 -5.60 7.61
CA GLU A 62 -3.89 -4.81 8.00
C GLU A 62 -3.46 -5.11 9.45
N ASP A 63 -4.41 -5.38 10.34
CA ASP A 63 -4.14 -5.76 11.73
C ASP A 63 -3.41 -7.12 11.83
N GLN A 64 -3.74 -8.07 10.95
CA GLN A 64 -3.02 -9.34 10.87
C GLN A 64 -1.63 -9.15 10.26
N LEU A 65 -1.51 -8.28 9.25
CA LEU A 65 -0.22 -7.98 8.62
C LEU A 65 0.74 -7.27 9.60
N ALA A 66 0.26 -6.31 10.38
CA ALA A 66 1.03 -5.62 11.42
C ALA A 66 1.47 -6.58 12.54
N LYS A 67 0.61 -7.53 12.92
CA LYS A 67 0.95 -8.58 13.89
C LYS A 67 2.00 -9.57 13.37
N HIS A 68 2.06 -9.78 12.04
CA HIS A 68 3.01 -10.69 11.40
C HIS A 68 4.28 -10.02 10.85
N MET A 69 4.33 -8.68 10.78
CA MET A 69 5.52 -7.91 10.41
C MET A 69 5.87 -6.87 11.48
N PRO A 70 6.55 -7.27 12.57
CA PRO A 70 7.25 -6.31 13.43
C PRO A 70 8.22 -5.44 12.60
N VAL A 71 8.40 -4.18 13.03
CA VAL A 71 9.18 -3.15 12.32
C VAL A 71 10.60 -3.61 11.94
N SER A 72 11.23 -4.44 12.77
CA SER A 72 12.54 -5.06 12.48
C SER A 72 12.53 -5.98 11.26
N ILE A 73 11.44 -6.71 11.04
CA ILE A 73 11.26 -7.57 9.86
C ILE A 73 11.00 -6.72 8.62
N LEU A 74 10.31 -5.59 8.76
CA LEU A 74 10.10 -4.64 7.67
C LEU A 74 11.43 -4.03 7.19
N THR A 75 12.34 -3.69 8.11
CA THR A 75 13.67 -3.17 7.73
C THR A 75 14.51 -4.21 7.00
N ASP A 76 14.54 -5.45 7.49
CA ASP A 76 15.27 -6.55 6.83
C ASP A 76 14.67 -6.88 5.46
N PHE A 77 13.35 -6.81 5.36
CA PHE A 77 12.61 -6.95 4.13
C PHE A 77 12.98 -5.87 3.12
N LEU A 78 12.93 -4.58 3.51
CA LEU A 78 13.28 -3.47 2.64
C LEU A 78 14.74 -3.54 2.18
N GLN A 79 15.66 -3.86 3.09
CA GLN A 79 17.08 -4.06 2.72
C GLN A 79 17.25 -5.21 1.72
N SER A 80 16.54 -6.32 1.92
CA SER A 80 16.61 -7.46 1.02
C SER A 80 15.99 -7.15 -0.35
N LEU A 81 14.88 -6.41 -0.38
CA LEU A 81 14.21 -5.96 -1.60
C LEU A 81 15.11 -5.01 -2.42
N MET A 82 15.81 -4.10 -1.73
CA MET A 82 16.74 -3.14 -2.35
C MET A 82 18.01 -3.79 -2.89
N LYS A 83 18.38 -4.99 -2.41
CA LYS A 83 19.49 -5.79 -2.95
C LYS A 83 19.10 -6.58 -4.21
N LEU A 84 17.81 -6.76 -4.49
CA LEU A 84 17.37 -7.46 -5.70
C LEU A 84 17.68 -6.63 -6.96
N PRO A 85 17.96 -7.30 -8.09
CA PRO A 85 18.01 -6.66 -9.40
C PRO A 85 16.72 -5.88 -9.68
N VAL A 86 16.84 -4.74 -10.35
CA VAL A 86 15.71 -3.81 -10.59
C VAL A 86 14.56 -4.52 -11.28
N GLU A 87 14.85 -5.37 -12.26
CA GLU A 87 13.83 -6.10 -13.00
C GLU A 87 13.05 -7.08 -12.13
N GLN A 88 13.70 -7.68 -11.14
CA GLN A 88 13.04 -8.58 -10.19
C GLN A 88 12.23 -7.81 -9.15
N ARG A 89 12.78 -6.69 -8.69
CA ARG A 89 12.12 -5.77 -7.74
C ARG A 89 10.82 -5.25 -8.32
N ASP A 90 10.83 -4.78 -9.56
CA ASP A 90 9.65 -4.25 -10.23
C ASP A 90 8.56 -5.30 -10.38
N VAL A 91 8.92 -6.54 -10.76
CA VAL A 91 7.95 -7.64 -10.82
C VAL A 91 7.30 -7.90 -9.46
N VAL A 92 8.08 -7.89 -8.38
CA VAL A 92 7.57 -8.08 -7.01
C VAL A 92 6.64 -6.95 -6.62
N SER A 93 7.06 -5.69 -6.80
CA SER A 93 6.27 -4.50 -6.47
C SER A 93 4.95 -4.45 -7.24
N TRP A 94 4.97 -4.74 -8.54
CA TRP A 94 3.77 -4.75 -9.37
C TRP A 94 2.84 -5.93 -9.06
N ARG A 95 3.39 -7.09 -8.68
CA ARG A 95 2.55 -8.19 -8.18
C ARG A 95 1.91 -7.87 -6.85
N LEU A 96 2.59 -7.14 -5.96
CA LEU A 96 2.02 -6.69 -4.70
C LEU A 96 0.86 -5.71 -4.94
N GLN A 97 0.97 -4.86 -5.96
CA GLN A 97 -0.11 -3.97 -6.43
C GLN A 97 -1.25 -4.68 -7.18
N GLY A 98 -1.14 -5.99 -7.41
CA GLY A 98 -2.19 -6.80 -8.05
C GLY A 98 -2.08 -6.97 -9.56
N MET A 99 -1.13 -6.33 -10.27
CA MET A 99 -0.99 -6.44 -11.73
C MET A 99 -0.72 -7.87 -12.21
N ARG A 100 -1.32 -8.29 -13.31
CA ARG A 100 -1.13 -9.66 -13.84
C ARG A 100 0.26 -9.82 -14.47
N TYR A 101 0.79 -11.05 -14.53
CA TYR A 101 2.10 -11.29 -15.18
C TYR A 101 2.14 -10.88 -16.64
N LYS A 102 1.01 -10.93 -17.35
CA LYS A 102 0.89 -10.44 -18.72
C LYS A 102 1.19 -8.94 -18.81
N GLU A 103 0.55 -8.14 -17.97
CA GLU A 103 0.74 -6.68 -17.91
C GLU A 103 2.16 -6.30 -17.46
N ILE A 104 2.72 -7.05 -16.50
CA ILE A 104 4.10 -6.88 -16.05
C ILE A 104 5.09 -7.17 -17.18
N ALA A 105 4.86 -8.26 -17.91
CA ALA A 105 5.71 -8.66 -19.03
C ALA A 105 5.67 -7.61 -20.15
N GLU A 106 4.47 -7.11 -20.48
CA GLU A 106 4.28 -6.01 -21.43
C GLU A 106 5.03 -4.74 -20.99
N ARG A 107 4.95 -4.35 -19.71
CA ARG A 107 5.67 -3.19 -19.17
C ARG A 107 7.19 -3.33 -19.21
N GLN A 108 7.73 -4.53 -18.96
CA GLN A 108 9.17 -4.78 -19.02
C GLN A 108 9.66 -5.09 -20.44
N GLY A 109 8.79 -5.16 -21.45
CA GLY A 109 9.14 -5.63 -22.78
C GLY A 109 9.68 -7.06 -22.80
N THR A 110 9.16 -7.93 -21.92
CA THR A 110 9.64 -9.31 -21.75
C THR A 110 8.51 -10.33 -21.90
N SER A 111 8.83 -11.62 -21.78
CA SER A 111 7.82 -12.69 -21.82
C SER A 111 7.17 -12.92 -20.45
N ILE A 112 5.93 -13.42 -20.46
CA ILE A 112 5.17 -13.79 -19.25
C ILE A 112 5.97 -14.80 -18.40
N GLN A 113 6.58 -15.78 -19.06
CA GLN A 113 7.41 -16.80 -18.41
C GLN A 113 8.62 -16.19 -17.70
N LEU A 114 9.25 -15.18 -18.31
CA LEU A 114 10.40 -14.50 -17.70
C LEU A 114 9.97 -13.70 -16.47
N ALA A 115 8.83 -13.01 -16.52
CA ALA A 115 8.28 -12.31 -15.36
C ALA A 115 7.95 -13.29 -14.22
N GLU A 116 7.32 -14.43 -14.51
CA GLU A 116 7.06 -15.47 -13.51
C GLU A 116 8.34 -16.04 -12.90
N MET A 117 9.35 -16.30 -13.74
CA MET A 117 10.66 -16.80 -13.32
C MET A 117 11.36 -15.78 -12.42
N ARG A 118 11.40 -14.50 -12.80
CA ARG A 118 11.98 -13.41 -11.99
C ARG A 118 11.31 -13.32 -10.63
N HIS A 119 9.98 -13.38 -10.58
CA HIS A 119 9.26 -13.41 -9.30
C HIS A 119 9.61 -14.66 -8.48
N LYS A 120 9.75 -15.83 -9.11
CA LYS A 120 10.14 -17.06 -8.42
C LYS A 120 11.55 -16.97 -7.84
N ILE A 121 12.49 -16.37 -8.56
CA ILE A 121 13.87 -16.13 -8.11
C ILE A 121 13.88 -15.14 -6.95
N ALA A 122 13.15 -14.02 -7.05
CA ALA A 122 13.02 -13.07 -5.95
C ALA A 122 12.50 -13.74 -4.66
N MET A 123 11.47 -14.59 -4.74
CA MET A 123 10.96 -15.36 -3.60
C MET A 123 11.89 -16.48 -3.11
N ARG A 124 12.95 -16.81 -3.84
CA ARG A 124 14.02 -17.71 -3.38
C ARG A 124 15.07 -16.91 -2.63
N ASP A 125 15.45 -15.77 -3.18
CA ASP A 125 16.56 -14.95 -2.68
C ASP A 125 16.14 -14.08 -1.48
N CYS A 126 14.85 -13.74 -1.38
CA CYS A 126 14.25 -13.10 -0.22
C CYS A 126 13.07 -13.94 0.32
N PRO A 127 13.32 -14.87 1.27
CA PRO A 127 12.29 -15.74 1.84
C PRO A 127 11.18 -14.98 2.57
N ALA A 128 11.47 -13.77 3.07
CA ALA A 128 10.47 -12.90 3.70
C ALA A 128 9.32 -12.52 2.76
N LEU A 129 9.51 -12.59 1.43
CA LEU A 129 8.44 -12.40 0.45
C LEU A 129 7.34 -13.47 0.53
N GLU A 130 7.58 -14.63 1.17
CA GLU A 130 6.53 -15.63 1.36
C GLU A 130 5.32 -15.08 2.14
N TYR A 131 5.56 -14.18 3.09
CA TYR A 131 4.50 -13.58 3.91
C TYR A 131 3.61 -12.63 3.10
N LEU A 132 4.17 -11.94 2.11
CA LEU A 132 3.43 -11.04 1.22
C LEU A 132 2.64 -11.77 0.12
N PHE A 133 3.05 -13.00 -0.20
CA PHE A 133 2.40 -13.82 -1.23
C PHE A 133 1.97 -15.19 -0.68
N PRO A 134 1.05 -15.23 0.29
CA PRO A 134 0.72 -16.45 1.03
C PRO A 134 0.17 -17.55 0.13
N GLU A 135 -0.67 -17.22 -0.85
CA GLU A 135 -1.21 -18.18 -1.82
C GLU A 135 -0.10 -18.84 -2.65
N LYS A 136 0.86 -18.03 -3.11
CA LYS A 136 1.97 -18.50 -3.96
C LYS A 136 2.95 -19.34 -3.14
N ALA A 137 3.23 -18.95 -1.90
CA ALA A 137 4.02 -19.72 -0.95
C ALA A 137 3.35 -21.07 -0.62
N ALA A 138 2.04 -21.07 -0.34
CA ALA A 138 1.27 -22.27 -0.06
C ALA A 138 1.27 -23.24 -1.25
N LYS A 139 1.03 -22.73 -2.47
CA LYS A 139 1.10 -23.52 -3.70
C LYS A 139 2.49 -24.17 -3.83
N ARG A 140 3.56 -23.39 -3.67
CA ARG A 140 4.95 -23.89 -3.72
C ARG A 140 5.23 -25.00 -2.70
N LYS A 141 4.76 -24.85 -1.46
CA LYS A 141 4.90 -25.87 -0.40
C LYS A 141 4.20 -27.17 -0.79
N ARG A 142 2.97 -27.11 -1.31
CA ARG A 142 2.21 -28.28 -1.82
C ARG A 142 2.93 -29.00 -2.96
N TRP A 143 3.56 -28.26 -3.87
CA TRP A 143 4.34 -28.86 -4.96
C TRP A 143 5.60 -29.57 -4.46
N ARG A 144 6.32 -28.97 -3.50
CA ARG A 144 7.52 -29.58 -2.90
C ARG A 144 7.20 -30.86 -2.13
N SER A 145 6.13 -30.87 -1.33
CA SER A 145 5.73 -32.06 -0.57
C SER A 145 5.35 -33.22 -1.48
N ARG A 146 4.62 -32.98 -2.58
CA ARG A 146 4.30 -33.99 -3.59
C ARG A 146 5.54 -34.57 -4.27
N ARG A 147 6.54 -33.73 -4.58
CA ARG A 147 7.78 -34.18 -5.22
C ARG A 147 8.64 -35.05 -4.29
N GLN A 148 8.71 -34.70 -3.01
CA GLN A 148 9.39 -35.52 -2.00
C GLN A 148 8.68 -36.86 -1.78
N ALA A 149 7.34 -36.87 -1.77
CA ALA A 149 6.57 -38.10 -1.69
C ALA A 149 6.82 -39.02 -2.90
N TRP A 150 6.87 -38.46 -4.11
CA TRP A 150 7.21 -39.19 -5.33
C TRP A 150 8.64 -39.76 -5.32
N GLN A 151 9.62 -38.98 -4.83
CA GLN A 151 11.00 -39.47 -4.72
C GLN A 151 11.14 -40.62 -3.71
N LYS A 152 10.34 -40.60 -2.63
CA LYS A 152 10.30 -41.67 -1.63
C LYS A 152 9.56 -42.92 -2.12
N SER A 153 8.61 -42.81 -3.06
CA SER A 153 7.91 -43.97 -3.64
C SER A 153 8.69 -44.65 -4.76
N CYS A 154 9.73 -44.01 -5.29
CA CYS A 154 10.60 -44.54 -6.33
C CYS A 154 11.95 -45.06 -5.78
N GLN A 155 12.15 -45.01 -4.46
CA GLN A 155 13.25 -45.67 -3.74
C GLN A 155 12.72 -46.95 -3.10
#